data_AF-A0A1Q3CJY0-F1
#
_entry.id   AF-A0A1Q3CJY0-F1
#
_cell.length_a   1.000
_cell.length_b   1.000
_cell.length_c   1.000
_cell.angle_alpha   90.00
_cell.angle_beta   90.00
_cell.angle_gamma   90.00
#
_symmetry.space_group_name_H-M   'P 1'
#
loop_
_entity.id
_entity.type
_entity.pdbx_description
1 polymer ?
#
loop_
_entity_poly.entity_id
_entity_poly.type
_entity_poly.pdbx_seq_one_letter_code
_entity_poly.pdbx_strand_id
1 'polypeptide(L)'
;MSRKIGEMTRRVFVCNKQGTTHLVHTGKEVRRHRETRTGCMAKMEISVTETGEWIIHKFNNDHNHFISPSKVTKHRSHKKMHRLKACRSLMYKLRKAVFRPSQISKTLNVLSSSQEENITSQQCSDYLRLERKNNVGQECYEIIKYFQEKAAVDESYYFTMDLA
;
A
#
# COMPACT_ATOMS: atom_id res chain seq x y z
N MET A 1 25.69 -6.48 14.59
CA MET A 1 25.11 -7.36 13.56
C MET A 1 25.60 -8.77 13.86
N SER A 2 24.95 -9.51 14.77
CA SER A 2 25.22 -10.95 14.93
C SER A 2 24.33 -11.69 13.96
N ARG A 3 24.96 -12.42 13.04
CA ARG A 3 24.35 -13.23 12.00
C ARG A 3 24.21 -14.65 12.55
N LYS A 4 22.98 -15.07 12.82
CA LYS A 4 22.55 -16.47 12.73
C LYS A 4 21.02 -16.43 12.73
N ILE A 5 20.45 -16.82 11.59
CA ILE A 5 19.01 -16.80 11.27
C ILE A 5 18.48 -15.37 11.11
N GLY A 6 17.71 -15.11 10.05
CA GLY A 6 17.14 -13.79 9.73
C GLY A 6 16.10 -13.28 10.73
N GLU A 7 16.19 -13.70 11.99
CA GLU A 7 15.34 -13.25 13.07
C GLU A 7 15.75 -11.84 13.50
N MET A 8 14.74 -11.00 13.58
CA MET A 8 14.93 -9.61 13.91
C MET A 8 15.15 -9.48 15.41
N THR A 9 16.39 -9.20 15.80
CA THR A 9 16.80 -9.11 17.20
C THR A 9 16.67 -7.71 17.80
N ARG A 10 16.53 -6.66 16.96
CA ARG A 10 16.42 -5.26 17.39
C ARG A 10 15.59 -4.42 16.43
N ARG A 11 14.80 -3.49 16.96
CA ARG A 11 14.13 -2.41 16.20
C ARG A 11 14.33 -1.06 16.86
N VAL A 12 14.38 -0.02 16.04
CA VAL A 12 14.40 1.38 16.49
C VAL A 12 13.20 2.10 15.86
N PHE A 13 12.34 2.65 16.71
CA PHE A 13 11.23 3.51 16.34
C PHE A 13 11.61 4.95 16.63
N VAL A 14 11.24 5.86 15.73
CA VAL A 14 11.60 7.27 15.78
C VAL A 14 10.38 8.13 15.49
N CYS A 15 10.38 9.35 15.99
CA CYS A 15 9.34 10.32 15.62
C CYS A 15 9.36 10.61 14.11
N ASN A 16 8.19 10.82 13.49
CA ASN A 16 8.08 11.27 12.10
C ASN A 16 8.69 12.65 11.84
N LYS A 17 8.98 13.40 12.91
CA LYS A 17 9.69 14.68 12.91
C LYS A 17 11.21 14.55 13.13
N GLN A 18 11.75 13.33 13.23
CA GLN A 18 13.18 13.11 13.47
C GLN A 18 14.03 13.64 12.32
N GLY A 19 15.20 14.21 12.66
CA GLY A 19 16.23 14.64 11.71
C GLY A 19 15.94 16.02 11.10
N THR A 20 16.85 16.48 10.26
CA THR A 20 16.74 17.76 9.55
C THR A 20 16.58 17.49 8.05
N THR A 21 15.85 18.36 7.35
CA THR A 21 15.83 18.33 5.89
C THR A 21 16.94 19.26 5.41
N HIS A 22 17.96 18.74 4.72
CA HIS A 22 18.92 19.59 4.04
C HIS A 22 18.33 20.02 2.69
N LEU A 23 18.19 21.32 2.48
CA LEU A 23 17.84 21.87 1.18
C LEU A 23 19.02 21.63 0.24
N VAL A 24 18.94 20.62 -0.61
CA VAL A 24 19.91 20.48 -1.71
C VAL A 24 19.55 21.54 -2.74
N HIS A 25 20.30 22.66 -2.75
CA HIS A 25 20.24 23.66 -3.81
C HIS A 25 20.95 23.14 -5.07
N THR A 26 20.43 22.07 -5.66
CA THR A 26 20.73 21.79 -7.08
C THR A 26 19.86 22.74 -7.89
N GLY A 27 20.44 23.54 -8.79
CA GLY A 27 19.77 24.62 -9.55
C GLY A 27 18.66 24.19 -10.52
N LYS A 28 17.99 23.06 -10.26
CA LYS A 28 16.74 22.66 -10.89
C LYS A 28 15.61 23.09 -9.96
N GLU A 29 14.48 23.54 -10.50
CA GLU A 29 13.27 23.82 -9.70
C GLU A 29 12.78 22.52 -9.03
N VAL A 30 13.37 22.16 -7.90
CA VAL A 30 12.92 21.06 -7.07
C VAL A 30 11.64 21.53 -6.38
N ARG A 31 10.53 20.83 -6.63
CA ARG A 31 9.28 21.01 -5.89
C ARG A 31 9.58 21.11 -4.40
N ARG A 32 9.45 22.32 -3.82
CA ARG A 32 9.75 22.58 -2.42
C ARG A 32 8.82 21.74 -1.56
N HIS A 33 9.31 20.60 -1.07
CA HIS A 33 8.57 19.81 -0.11
C HIS A 33 8.55 20.59 1.20
N ARG A 34 7.37 20.73 1.82
CA ARG A 34 7.25 21.38 3.13
C ARG A 34 8.22 20.71 4.10
N GLU A 35 9.01 21.50 4.82
CA GLU A 35 9.89 21.01 5.88
C GLU A 35 9.03 20.39 6.97
N THR A 36 9.05 19.08 7.03
CA THR A 36 8.29 18.32 8.01
C THR A 36 9.15 17.85 9.17
N ARG A 37 10.49 17.86 9.09
CA ARG A 37 11.39 17.33 10.12
C ARG A 37 11.93 18.49 10.99
N THR A 38 11.87 18.35 12.31
CA THR A 38 12.25 19.41 13.28
C THR A 38 13.49 19.06 14.10
N GLY A 39 14.21 18.00 13.74
CA GLY A 39 15.31 17.48 14.56
C GLY A 39 14.85 16.72 15.80
N CYS A 40 13.60 16.22 15.83
CA CYS A 40 13.05 15.55 17.00
C CYS A 40 13.88 14.30 17.37
N MET A 41 14.24 14.16 18.65
CA MET A 41 15.08 13.06 19.15
C MET A 41 14.30 11.95 19.86
N ALA A 42 12.96 12.09 19.95
CA ALA A 42 12.10 11.06 20.52
C ALA A 42 12.26 9.73 19.76
N LYS A 43 12.52 8.66 20.51
CA LYS A 43 12.78 7.33 19.98
C LYS A 43 12.51 6.23 21.00
N MET A 44 12.23 5.04 20.49
CA MET A 44 12.07 3.82 21.27
C MET A 44 12.87 2.70 20.61
N GLU A 45 13.79 2.10 21.34
CA GLU A 45 14.60 0.98 20.88
C GLU A 45 14.20 -0.28 21.64
N ILE A 46 13.85 -1.32 20.88
CA ILE A 46 13.48 -2.62 21.41
C ILE A 46 14.48 -3.69 20.96
N SER A 47 14.75 -4.66 21.82
CA SER A 47 15.61 -5.81 21.55
C SER A 47 15.05 -7.08 22.16
N VAL A 48 15.41 -8.21 21.56
CA VAL A 48 15.09 -9.54 22.08
C VAL A 48 16.15 -9.94 23.11
N THR A 49 15.73 -10.40 24.28
CA THR A 49 16.60 -10.97 25.32
C THR A 49 17.08 -12.37 24.94
N GLU A 50 18.03 -12.91 25.69
CA GLU A 50 18.47 -14.30 25.53
C GLU A 50 17.33 -15.30 25.79
N THR A 51 16.33 -14.91 26.59
CA THR A 51 15.09 -15.67 26.87
C THR A 51 14.04 -15.57 25.75
N GLY A 52 14.30 -14.78 24.69
CA GLY A 52 13.36 -14.61 23.57
C GLY A 52 12.28 -13.54 23.79
N GLU A 53 12.36 -12.79 24.88
CA GLU A 53 11.37 -11.76 25.22
C GLU A 53 11.76 -10.39 24.63
N TRP A 54 10.76 -9.61 24.21
CA TRP A 54 11.00 -8.25 23.73
C TRP A 54 11.06 -7.25 24.88
N ILE A 55 12.18 -6.55 25.02
CA ILE A 55 12.36 -5.49 26.01
C ILE A 55 12.58 -4.13 25.34
N ILE A 56 12.12 -3.07 25.99
CA ILE A 56 12.48 -1.69 25.63
C ILE A 56 13.79 -1.36 26.36
N HIS A 57 14.90 -1.31 25.64
CA HIS A 57 16.20 -0.99 26.27
C HIS A 57 16.51 0.51 26.22
N LYS A 58 15.88 1.29 25.32
CA LYS A 58 16.05 2.75 25.28
C LYS A 58 14.76 3.43 24.92
N PHE A 59 14.34 4.37 25.76
CA PHE A 59 13.14 5.16 25.54
C PHE A 59 13.43 6.64 25.77
N ASN A 60 13.12 7.47 24.78
CA ASN A 60 13.12 8.93 24.88
C ASN A 60 11.77 9.43 24.36
N ASN A 61 10.97 10.03 25.24
CA ASN A 61 9.66 10.58 24.93
C ASN A 61 9.65 12.10 24.75
N ASP A 62 10.83 12.75 24.80
CA ASP A 62 10.90 14.20 24.72
C ASP A 62 10.74 14.66 23.27
N HIS A 63 9.60 15.29 23.00
CA HIS A 63 9.26 15.86 21.70
C HIS A 63 9.54 17.37 21.68
N ASN A 64 10.25 17.84 20.66
CA ASN A 64 10.50 19.26 20.44
C ASN A 64 9.38 19.95 19.63
N HIS A 65 8.22 19.33 19.51
CA HIS A 65 7.08 19.81 18.75
C HIS A 65 5.78 19.34 19.40
N PHE A 66 4.68 20.04 19.11
CA PHE A 66 3.37 19.63 19.58
C PHE A 66 2.95 18.26 18.99
N ILE A 67 2.39 17.41 19.84
CA ILE A 67 1.82 16.12 19.45
C ILE A 67 0.32 16.31 19.24
N SER A 68 -0.18 15.98 18.06
CA SER A 68 -1.60 16.11 17.72
C SER A 68 -2.18 14.74 17.40
N PRO A 69 -2.79 14.04 18.37
CA PRO A 69 -3.37 12.70 18.18
C PRO A 69 -4.39 12.66 17.04
N SER A 70 -5.18 13.72 16.86
CA SER A 70 -6.17 13.83 15.78
C SER A 70 -5.59 13.79 14.37
N LYS A 71 -4.29 14.04 14.20
CA LYS A 71 -3.60 13.99 12.90
C LYS A 71 -2.95 12.64 12.61
N VAL A 72 -2.97 11.69 13.54
CA VAL A 72 -2.31 10.38 13.38
C VAL A 72 -2.89 9.58 12.21
N THR A 73 -4.20 9.70 11.96
CA THR A 73 -4.91 9.03 10.86
C THR A 73 -4.35 9.41 9.49
N LYS A 74 -3.82 10.63 9.35
CA LYS A 74 -3.22 11.14 8.10
C LYS A 74 -1.84 10.54 7.81
N HIS A 75 -1.25 9.78 8.74
CA HIS A 75 0.08 9.21 8.57
C HIS A 75 0.06 8.00 7.62
N ARG A 76 1.11 7.85 6.79
CA ARG A 76 1.21 6.74 5.82
C ARG A 76 0.97 5.36 6.43
N SER A 77 1.44 5.15 7.66
CA SER A 77 1.28 3.89 8.41
C SER A 77 -0.16 3.61 8.84
N HIS A 78 -1.01 4.64 8.93
CA HIS A 78 -2.43 4.52 9.29
C HIS A 78 -3.34 4.48 8.05
N LYS A 79 -2.86 4.86 6.86
CA LYS A 79 -3.58 4.79 5.57
C LYS A 79 -3.77 3.35 5.07
N LYS A 80 -4.41 2.49 5.84
CA LYS A 80 -4.51 1.04 5.54
C LYS A 80 -5.88 0.60 5.03
N MET A 81 -6.91 1.46 5.04
CA MET A 81 -8.27 1.11 4.61
C MET A 81 -8.28 0.46 3.21
N HIS A 82 -7.62 1.08 2.22
CA HIS A 82 -7.51 0.53 0.86
C HIS A 82 -6.83 -0.86 0.76
N ARG A 83 -6.19 -1.33 1.84
CA ARG A 83 -5.54 -2.64 1.91
C ARG A 83 -6.41 -3.71 2.55
N LEU A 84 -7.51 -3.31 3.20
CA LEU A 84 -8.45 -4.25 3.81
C LEU A 84 -9.07 -5.14 2.72
N LYS A 85 -9.22 -6.43 3.02
CA LYS A 85 -9.79 -7.41 2.08
C LYS A 85 -11.20 -7.02 1.63
N ALA A 86 -12.05 -6.57 2.55
CA ALA A 86 -13.40 -6.11 2.24
C ALA A 86 -13.40 -4.92 1.27
N CYS A 87 -12.54 -3.93 1.53
CA CYS A 87 -12.40 -2.75 0.68
C CYS A 87 -11.92 -3.12 -0.73
N ARG A 88 -10.90 -3.98 -0.84
CA ARG A 88 -10.39 -4.50 -2.11
C ARG A 88 -11.43 -5.30 -2.89
N SER A 89 -12.19 -6.16 -2.21
CA SER A 89 -13.30 -6.90 -2.80
C SER A 89 -14.35 -5.95 -3.40
N LEU A 90 -14.71 -4.91 -2.65
CA LEU A 90 -15.65 -3.90 -3.12
C LEU A 90 -15.10 -3.07 -4.29
N MET A 91 -13.82 -2.67 -4.25
CA MET A 91 -13.15 -2.02 -5.39
C MET A 91 -13.23 -2.88 -6.66
N TYR A 92 -13.01 -4.18 -6.55
CA TYR A 92 -13.09 -5.11 -7.67
C TYR A 92 -14.53 -5.24 -8.22
N LYS A 93 -15.52 -5.40 -7.35
CA LYS A 93 -16.95 -5.47 -7.74
C LYS A 93 -17.40 -4.19 -8.47
N LEU A 94 -17.05 -3.03 -7.92
CA LEU A 94 -17.36 -1.74 -8.56
C LEU A 94 -16.65 -1.59 -9.91
N ARG A 95 -15.42 -2.08 -10.03
CA ARG A 95 -14.71 -2.10 -11.31
C ARG A 95 -15.39 -2.99 -12.36
N LYS A 96 -15.91 -4.17 -11.96
CA LYS A 96 -16.70 -5.06 -12.83
C LYS A 96 -18.01 -4.40 -13.27
N ALA A 97 -18.62 -3.57 -12.41
CA ALA A 97 -19.74 -2.70 -12.76
C ALA A 97 -19.34 -1.45 -13.58
N VAL A 98 -18.12 -1.42 -14.16
CA VAL A 98 -17.63 -0.39 -15.09
C VAL A 98 -17.40 0.99 -14.44
N PHE A 99 -17.26 1.07 -13.12
CA PHE A 99 -16.92 2.32 -12.45
C PHE A 99 -15.45 2.70 -12.68
N ARG A 100 -15.20 4.00 -12.96
CA ARG A 100 -13.85 4.57 -13.02
C ARG A 100 -13.23 4.65 -11.62
N PRO A 101 -11.90 4.60 -11.47
CA PRO A 101 -11.23 4.71 -10.16
C PRO A 101 -11.64 5.94 -9.33
N SER A 102 -11.94 7.05 -9.99
CA SER A 102 -12.47 8.27 -9.34
C SER A 102 -13.88 8.08 -8.76
N GLN A 103 -14.75 7.34 -9.44
CA GLN A 103 -16.09 7.02 -8.96
C GLN A 103 -16.01 5.99 -7.83
N ILE A 104 -15.17 4.96 -7.98
CA ILE A 104 -14.93 3.94 -6.94
C ILE A 104 -14.48 4.58 -5.63
N SER A 105 -13.48 5.47 -5.68
CA SER A 105 -13.00 6.21 -4.51
C SER A 105 -14.12 7.01 -3.84
N LYS A 106 -14.94 7.75 -4.61
CA LYS A 106 -16.08 8.49 -4.07
C LYS A 106 -17.10 7.58 -3.39
N THR A 107 -17.51 6.49 -4.05
CA THR A 107 -18.49 5.56 -3.49
C THR A 107 -17.98 4.91 -2.21
N LEU A 108 -16.71 4.52 -2.15
CA LEU A 108 -16.14 3.90 -0.96
C LEU A 108 -16.09 4.87 0.21
N ASN A 109 -15.72 6.13 -0.04
CA ASN A 109 -15.66 7.14 1.03
C ASN A 109 -17.04 7.54 1.56
N VAL A 110 -18.10 7.39 0.76
CA VAL A 110 -19.49 7.59 1.22
C VAL A 110 -19.95 6.41 2.09
N LEU A 111 -19.52 5.19 1.74
CA LEU A 111 -19.87 3.98 2.49
C LEU A 111 -19.06 3.81 3.78
N SER A 112 -17.87 4.42 3.84
CA SER A 112 -17.01 4.40 5.03
C SER A 112 -17.46 5.44 6.07
N SER A 113 -17.36 5.07 7.35
CA SER A 113 -17.62 5.95 8.49
C SER A 113 -16.71 7.18 8.47
N SER A 114 -17.20 8.32 8.94
CA SER A 114 -16.51 9.63 8.95
C SER A 114 -15.19 9.69 9.75
N GLN A 115 -14.85 8.64 10.51
CA GLN A 115 -13.61 8.55 11.28
C GLN A 115 -12.44 7.93 10.51
N GLU A 116 -12.69 7.26 9.37
CA GLU A 116 -11.63 6.66 8.55
C GLU A 116 -11.10 7.63 7.49
N GLU A 117 -9.81 7.51 7.17
CA GLU A 117 -9.22 8.36 6.14
C GLU A 117 -9.67 7.93 4.74
N ASN A 118 -10.13 8.90 3.95
CA ASN A 118 -10.58 8.71 2.57
C ASN A 118 -9.59 7.93 1.68
N ILE A 119 -10.13 6.92 0.97
CA ILE A 119 -9.47 6.26 -0.15
C ILE A 119 -9.35 7.25 -1.31
N THR A 120 -8.15 7.36 -1.86
CA THR A 120 -7.87 8.15 -3.06
C THR A 120 -8.12 7.35 -4.33
N SER A 121 -8.43 8.04 -5.43
CA SER A 121 -8.53 7.42 -6.76
C SER A 121 -7.24 6.72 -7.19
N GLN A 122 -6.07 7.26 -6.80
CA GLN A 122 -4.78 6.64 -7.07
C GLN A 122 -4.65 5.28 -6.39
N GLN A 123 -5.07 5.15 -5.13
CA GLN A 123 -5.05 3.86 -4.43
C GLN A 123 -5.97 2.83 -5.10
N CYS A 124 -7.13 3.24 -5.62
CA CYS A 124 -7.98 2.37 -6.43
C CYS A 124 -7.28 1.94 -7.72
N SER A 125 -6.66 2.88 -8.44
CA SER A 125 -5.91 2.59 -9.67
C SER A 125 -4.76 1.61 -9.42
N ASP A 126 -3.99 1.82 -8.36
CA ASP A 126 -2.85 0.97 -7.99
C ASP A 126 -3.31 -0.46 -7.68
N TYR A 127 -4.40 -0.60 -6.91
CA TYR A 127 -4.98 -1.91 -6.62
C TYR A 127 -5.49 -2.61 -7.88
N LEU A 128 -6.27 -1.92 -8.72
CA LEU A 128 -6.80 -2.50 -9.97
C LEU A 128 -5.69 -2.84 -10.98
N ARG A 129 -4.57 -2.12 -10.95
CA ARG A 129 -3.38 -2.47 -11.73
C ARG A 129 -2.73 -3.75 -11.21
N LEU A 130 -2.61 -3.90 -9.89
CA LEU A 130 -2.08 -5.12 -9.27
C LEU A 130 -2.97 -6.33 -9.57
N GLU A 131 -4.29 -6.19 -9.43
CA GLU A 131 -5.25 -7.26 -9.77
C GLU A 131 -5.15 -7.69 -11.23
N ARG A 132 -5.07 -6.73 -12.17
CA ARG A 132 -4.85 -7.06 -13.58
C ARG A 132 -3.55 -7.80 -13.79
N LYS A 133 -2.46 -7.38 -13.16
CA LYS A 133 -1.16 -8.05 -13.25
C LYS A 133 -1.22 -9.49 -12.72
N ASN A 134 -1.97 -9.72 -11.64
CA ASN A 134 -2.14 -11.05 -11.06
C ASN A 134 -3.03 -11.98 -11.90
N ASN A 135 -3.91 -11.40 -12.73
CA ASN A 135 -4.83 -12.14 -13.60
C ASN A 135 -4.38 -12.20 -15.06
N VAL A 136 -3.13 -11.78 -15.38
CA VAL A 136 -2.56 -11.93 -16.72
C VAL A 136 -2.58 -13.42 -17.10
N GLY A 137 -3.10 -13.73 -18.29
CA GLY A 137 -3.29 -15.09 -18.78
C GLY A 137 -4.68 -15.67 -18.50
N GLN A 138 -5.33 -15.29 -17.39
CA GLN A 138 -6.71 -15.72 -17.12
C GLN A 138 -7.72 -15.09 -18.09
N GLU A 139 -7.45 -13.87 -18.55
CA GLU A 139 -8.28 -13.15 -19.51
C GLU A 139 -8.36 -13.87 -20.87
N CYS A 140 -7.29 -14.57 -21.26
CA CYS A 140 -7.28 -15.36 -22.49
C CYS A 140 -8.03 -16.68 -22.31
N TYR A 141 -8.05 -17.28 -21.12
CA TYR A 141 -8.65 -18.59 -20.88
C TYR A 141 -10.09 -18.70 -21.40
N GLU A 142 -10.93 -17.69 -21.16
CA GLU A 142 -12.32 -17.69 -21.63
C GLU A 142 -12.41 -17.67 -23.17
N ILE A 143 -11.52 -16.92 -23.83
CA ILE A 143 -11.43 -16.83 -25.29
C ILE A 143 -10.95 -18.16 -25.88
N ILE A 144 -9.94 -18.76 -25.25
CA ILE A 144 -9.40 -20.06 -25.65
C ILE A 144 -10.46 -21.14 -25.51
N LYS A 145 -11.18 -21.16 -24.38
CA LYS A 145 -12.27 -22.10 -24.12
C LYS A 145 -13.38 -21.97 -25.17
N TYR A 146 -13.75 -20.73 -25.51
CA TYR A 146 -14.74 -20.48 -26.57
C TYR A 146 -14.33 -21.07 -27.92
N PHE A 147 -13.06 -20.89 -28.33
CA PHE A 147 -12.57 -21.46 -29.59
C PHE A 147 -12.48 -22.99 -29.55
N GLN A 148 -12.09 -23.57 -28.42
CA GLN A 148 -12.11 -25.02 -28.21
C GLN A 148 -13.53 -25.59 -28.30
N GLU A 149 -14.52 -24.92 -27.69
CA GLU A 149 -15.93 -25.31 -27.77
C GLU A 149 -16.46 -25.24 -29.21
N LYS A 150 -16.06 -24.22 -29.97
CA LYS A 150 -16.41 -24.11 -31.40
C LYS A 150 -15.79 -25.21 -32.26
N ALA A 151 -14.52 -25.54 -32.02
CA ALA A 151 -13.84 -26.64 -32.71
C ALA A 151 -14.44 -28.01 -32.39
N ALA A 152 -15.02 -28.20 -31.19
CA ALA A 152 -15.69 -29.44 -30.82
C ALA A 152 -17.05 -29.64 -31.50
N VAL A 153 -17.68 -28.57 -31.98
CA VAL A 153 -19.00 -28.61 -32.65
C VAL A 153 -18.86 -28.72 -34.16
N ASP A 154 -17.82 -28.10 -34.73
CA ASP A 154 -17.59 -28.03 -36.17
C ASP A 154 -16.20 -28.56 -36.49
N GLU A 155 -16.15 -29.76 -37.11
CA GLU A 155 -14.90 -30.41 -37.55
C GLU A 155 -14.12 -29.58 -38.59
N SER A 156 -14.77 -28.64 -39.28
CA SER A 156 -14.12 -27.72 -40.22
C SER A 156 -13.57 -26.46 -39.55
N TYR A 157 -13.89 -26.23 -38.28
CA TYR A 157 -13.45 -25.06 -37.53
C TYR A 157 -12.03 -25.23 -37.00
N TYR A 158 -11.11 -24.41 -37.52
CA TYR A 158 -9.70 -24.42 -37.16
C TYR A 158 -9.29 -23.10 -36.49
N PHE A 159 -8.51 -23.19 -35.40
CA PHE A 159 -7.89 -22.04 -34.77
C PHE A 159 -6.47 -22.39 -34.28
N THR A 160 -5.60 -21.39 -34.21
CA THR A 160 -4.26 -21.50 -33.63
C THR A 160 -4.05 -20.40 -32.60
N MET A 161 -3.13 -20.63 -31.66
CA MET A 161 -2.70 -19.62 -30.71
C MET A 161 -1.19 -19.49 -30.77
N ASP A 162 -0.73 -18.28 -31.06
CA ASP A 162 0.66 -17.91 -30.86
C ASP A 162 0.83 -17.34 -29.46
N LEU A 163 1.47 -18.11 -28.58
CA LEU A 163 1.92 -17.65 -27.27
C LEU A 163 3.32 -17.05 -27.46
N ALA A 164 3.39 -15.73 -27.63
CA ALA A 164 4.63 -14.97 -27.64
C ALA A 164 5.20 -14.75 -26.23
#